data_AF-A0A480BUS5-F1
#
_entry.id   AF-A0A480BUS5-F1
#
_cell.length_a   1.000
_cell.length_b   1.000
_cell.length_c   1.000
_cell.angle_alpha   90.00
_cell.angle_beta   90.00
_cell.angle_gamma   90.00
#
_symmetry.space_group_name_H-M   'P 1'
#
loop_
_entity.id
_entity.type
_entity.pdbx_description
1 polymer ?
#
loop_
_entity_poly.entity_id
_entity_poly.type
_entity_poly.pdbx_seq_one_letter_code
_entity_poly.pdbx_strand_id
1 'polypeptide(L)' 'GRPLGHGLALPDDPPAYGRGLYAALRELDRGGYDRLLIEAPPHDDAWRAVNDRLQRAVATDD' A
#
# COMPACT_ATOMS: atom_id res chain seq x y z
N GLY A 1 5.10 -7.70 25.83
CA GLY A 1 5.08 -6.52 24.95
C GLY A 1 4.06 -6.76 23.86
N ARG A 2 3.24 -5.77 23.50
CA ARG A 2 2.29 -5.90 22.39
C ARG A 2 3.11 -6.19 21.12
N PRO A 3 2.80 -7.23 20.31
CA PRO A 3 3.53 -7.44 19.07
C PRO A 3 3.42 -6.18 18.21
N LEU A 4 4.55 -5.75 17.64
CA LEU A 4 4.56 -4.77 16.57
C LEU A 4 3.65 -5.34 15.46
N GLY A 5 2.77 -4.51 14.89
CA GLY A 5 1.73 -4.97 13.98
C GLY A 5 2.27 -5.83 12.83
N HIS A 6 1.39 -6.64 12.24
CA HIS A 6 1.74 -7.46 11.07
C HIS A 6 2.13 -6.54 9.89
N GLY A 7 3.37 -6.64 9.42
CA GLY A 7 3.90 -5.85 8.31
C GLY A 7 4.26 -6.75 7.12
N LEU A 8 4.00 -6.26 5.90
CA LEU A 8 4.33 -6.93 4.65
C LEU A 8 5.39 -6.10 3.89
N ALA A 9 6.46 -6.75 3.45
CA ALA A 9 7.46 -6.13 2.59
C ALA A 9 7.08 -6.35 1.12
N LEU A 10 7.05 -5.27 0.34
CA LEU A 10 6.78 -5.30 -1.09
C LEU A 10 8.08 -5.09 -1.89
N PRO A 11 8.15 -5.55 -3.16
CA PRO A 11 9.29 -5.28 -4.02
C PRO A 11 9.52 -3.78 -4.24
N ASP A 12 10.77 -3.38 -4.46
CA ASP A 12 11.23 -2.00 -4.68
C ASP A 12 11.23 -1.58 -6.17
N ASP A 13 10.58 -2.35 -7.04
CA ASP A 13 10.36 -2.07 -8.46
C ASP A 13 8.90 -1.59 -8.69
N PRO A 14 8.62 -0.49 -9.39
CA PRO A 14 7.25 0.06 -9.44
C PRO A 14 6.18 -0.89 -10.01
N PRO A 15 6.39 -1.59 -11.15
CA PRO A 15 5.45 -2.60 -11.63
C PRO A 15 5.23 -3.75 -10.63
N ALA A 16 6.29 -4.26 -10.00
CA ALA A 16 6.21 -5.33 -9.01
C ALA A 16 5.55 -4.87 -7.71
N TYR A 17 5.88 -3.67 -7.23
CA TYR A 17 5.24 -3.02 -6.09
C TYR A 17 3.75 -2.87 -6.32
N GLY A 18 3.34 -2.38 -7.50
CA GLY A 18 1.93 -2.24 -7.86
C GLY A 18 1.17 -3.56 -7.74
N ARG A 19 1.72 -4.66 -8.29
CA ARG A 19 1.12 -6.00 -8.17
C ARG A 19 1.10 -6.49 -6.71
N GLY A 20 2.20 -6.32 -6.00
CA GLY A 20 2.35 -6.71 -4.60
C GLY A 20 1.36 -5.97 -3.69
N LEU A 21 1.17 -4.68 -3.93
CA LEU A 21 0.24 -3.83 -3.19
C LEU A 21 -1.19 -4.38 -3.29
N TYR A 22 -1.66 -4.76 -4.48
CA TYR A 22 -3.00 -5.35 -4.62
C TYR A 22 -3.14 -6.70 -3.90
N ALA A 23 -2.11 -7.54 -3.96
CA ALA A 23 -2.13 -8.82 -3.26
C ALA A 23 -2.20 -8.61 -1.74
N ALA A 24 -1.36 -7.71 -1.21
CA ALA A 24 -1.34 -7.34 0.20
C ALA A 24 -2.68 -6.73 0.64
N LEU A 25 -3.27 -5.81 -0.13
CA LEU A 25 -4.57 -5.24 0.19
C LEU A 25 -5.66 -6.32 0.25
N ARG A 26 -5.71 -7.25 -0.71
CA ARG A 26 -6.69 -8.35 -0.70
C ARG A 26 -6.51 -9.31 0.47
N GLU A 27 -5.28 -9.50 0.93
CA GLU A 27 -4.98 -10.29 2.11
C GLU A 27 -5.46 -9.58 3.38
N LEU A 28 -5.11 -8.30 3.52
CA LEU A 28 -5.40 -7.49 4.70
C LEU A 28 -6.89 -7.11 4.82
N ASP A 29 -7.62 -7.00 3.70
CA ASP A 29 -9.07 -6.74 3.67
C ASP A 29 -9.87 -7.80 4.45
N ARG A 30 -9.37 -9.05 4.50
CA ARG A 30 -9.97 -10.13 5.29
C ARG A 30 -9.72 -9.99 6.80
N GLY A 31 -8.79 -9.14 7.20
CA GLY A 31 -8.40 -8.93 8.58
C GLY A 31 -9.26 -7.91 9.34
N GLY A 32 -10.13 -7.16 8.66
CA GLY A 32 -11.03 -6.19 9.30
C GLY A 32 -10.31 -4.99 9.93
N TYR A 33 -9.17 -4.57 9.37
CA TYR A 33 -8.40 -3.45 9.89
C TYR A 33 -9.09 -2.11 9.60
N ASP A 34 -9.19 -1.23 10.59
CA ASP A 34 -9.76 0.11 10.41
C ASP A 34 -8.87 1.03 9.58
N ARG A 35 -7.55 0.79 9.58
CA ARG A 35 -6.55 1.58 8.86
C ARG A 35 -5.38 0.71 8.42
N LEU A 36 -4.87 1.02 7.23
CA LEU A 36 -3.62 0.48 6.70
C LEU A 36 -2.61 1.62 6.55
N LEU A 37 -1.38 1.39 7.01
CA LEU A 37 -0.27 2.31 6.83
C LEU A 37 0.60 1.82 5.69
N ILE A 38 0.94 2.72 4.78
CA ILE A 38 1.76 2.45 3.60
C ILE A 38 2.94 3.43 3.64
N GLU A 39 4.15 2.91 3.50
CA GLU A 39 5.34 3.74 3.30
C GLU A 39 5.22 4.48 1.96
N ALA A 40 5.45 5.79 1.96
CA ALA A 40 5.34 6.61 0.77
C ALA A 40 6.35 6.16 -0.30
N PRO A 41 5.90 5.72 -1.50
CA PRO A 41 6.82 5.40 -2.58
C PRO A 41 7.59 6.66 -3.04
N PRO A 42 8.75 6.49 -3.72
CA PRO A 42 9.45 7.60 -4.35
C PRO A 42 8.54 8.41 -5.28
N HIS A 43 8.82 9.70 -5.46
CA HIS A 43 7.99 10.62 -6.25
C HIS A 43 8.50 10.84 -7.69
N ASP A 44 9.44 10.03 -8.17
CA ASP A 44 9.91 10.11 -9.55
C ASP A 44 8.90 9.53 -10.57
N ASP A 45 9.20 9.72 -11.85
CA ASP A 45 8.30 9.35 -12.95
C ASP A 45 7.97 7.86 -12.99
N ALA A 46 8.88 6.98 -12.57
CA ALA A 46 8.66 5.54 -12.59
C ALA A 46 7.57 5.12 -11.58
N TRP A 47 7.41 5.89 -10.51
CA TRP A 47 6.45 5.64 -9.43
C TRP A 47 5.13 6.41 -9.56
N ARG A 48 5.03 7.33 -10.53
CA ARG A 48 3.85 8.19 -10.75
C ARG A 48 2.54 7.41 -10.74
N ALA A 49 2.44 6.32 -11.50
CA ALA A 49 1.23 5.52 -11.59
C ALA A 49 0.82 4.86 -10.25
N VAL A 50 1.80 4.46 -9.44
CA VAL A 50 1.57 3.90 -8.10
C VAL A 50 1.07 4.99 -7.15
N ASN A 51 1.76 6.14 -7.13
CA ASN A 51 1.38 7.28 -6.30
C ASN A 51 -0.02 7.80 -6.63
N ASP A 52 -0.35 7.99 -7.91
CA ASP A 52 -1.69 8.43 -8.34
C ASP A 52 -2.79 7.47 -7.87
N ARG A 53 -2.48 6.16 -7.85
CA ARG A 53 -3.42 5.17 -7.35
C ARG A 53 -3.58 5.23 -5.84
N LEU A 54 -2.47 5.36 -5.09
CA LEU A 54 -2.51 5.50 -3.63
C LEU A 54 -3.27 6.76 -3.21
N GLN A 55 -3.01 7.89 -3.87
CA GLN A 55 -3.72 9.15 -3.60
C GLN A 55 -5.22 8.99 -3.82
N ARG A 56 -5.66 8.35 -4.92
CA ARG A 56 -7.09 8.07 -5.14
C ARG A 56 -7.69 7.11 -4.10
N ALA A 57 -6.92 6.16 -3.60
CA ALA A 57 -7.39 5.24 -2.57
C ALA A 57 -7.53 5.94 -1.20
N VAL A 58 -6.68 6.92 -0.90
CA VAL A 58 -6.71 7.71 0.34
C VAL A 58 -7.72 8.85 0.27
N ALA A 59 -7.90 9.48 -0.89
CA ALA A 59 -8.78 10.63 -1.12
C ALA A 59 -10.28 10.27 -1.13
N THR A 60 -10.67 9.22 -0.42
CA THR A 60 -12.08 8.95 -0.15
C THR A 60 -12.57 9.98 0.86
N ASP A 61 -13.58 10.77 0.49
CA ASP A 61 -14.28 11.74 1.34
C ASP A 61 -15.77 11.32 1.41
N ASP A 62 -16.23 10.92 2.62
CA ASP A 62 -17.21 11.60 3.50
C ASP A 62 -17.47 10.70 4.74
#